data_AF-A0A438EPN0-F1
#
_entry.id   AF-A0A438EPN0-F1
#
_cell.length_a   1.000
_cell.length_b   1.000
_cell.length_c   1.000
_cell.angle_alpha   90.00
_cell.angle_beta   90.00
_cell.angle_gamma   90.00
#
_symmetry.space_group_name_H-M   'P 1'
#
loop_
_entity.id
_entity.type
_entity.pdbx_description
1 polymer ?
#
loop_
_entity_poly.entity_id
_entity_poly.type
_entity_poly.pdbx_seq_one_letter_code
_entity_poly.pdbx_strand_id
1 'polypeptide(L)'
;MVLHLPDLFVHSDCIIQAAGVLSQIERGNKKKQGIQWPKEEEEAFKAKVVEAYEKEGSSYYSTARLWDDGIIDPADTRKIIGLCISATTTNHAPEDTKYGVFRM
;
A
#
# COMPACT_ATOMS: atom_id res chain seq x y z
N MET A 1 -8.88 11.40 -9.52
CA MET A 1 -7.65 10.86 -10.14
C MET A 1 -6.68 10.54 -9.03
N VAL A 2 -6.27 9.29 -8.89
CA VAL A 2 -5.27 8.85 -7.92
C VAL A 2 -4.05 8.42 -8.72
N LEU A 3 -2.90 9.04 -8.49
CA LEU A 3 -1.68 8.79 -9.26
C LEU A 3 -0.55 8.32 -8.35
N HIS A 4 0.24 7.38 -8.85
CA HIS A 4 1.44 6.93 -8.18
C HIS A 4 2.69 7.56 -8.81
N LEU A 5 3.71 7.79 -7.98
CA LEU A 5 5.05 8.14 -8.45
C LEU A 5 5.85 6.85 -8.68
N PRO A 6 6.81 6.84 -9.62
CA PRO A 6 7.61 5.66 -9.94
C PRO A 6 8.38 5.14 -8.72
N ASP A 7 8.86 6.05 -7.86
CA ASP A 7 9.59 5.73 -6.63
C ASP A 7 8.70 5.51 -5.40
N LEU A 8 7.37 5.51 -5.58
CA LEU A 8 6.44 5.26 -4.49
C LEU A 8 6.45 3.76 -4.14
N PHE A 9 7.38 3.38 -3.27
CA PHE A 9 7.34 2.09 -2.61
C PHE A 9 6.32 2.18 -1.47
N VAL A 10 5.35 1.27 -1.45
CA VAL A 10 4.36 1.21 -0.36
C VAL A 10 5.07 0.77 0.94
N HIS A 11 5.59 1.74 1.70
CA HIS A 11 6.13 1.65 3.07
C HIS A 11 6.92 0.36 3.42
N SER A 12 8.23 0.36 3.15
CA SER A 12 9.16 -0.71 3.57
C SER A 12 9.07 -1.06 5.06
N ASP A 13 8.88 -0.06 5.93
CA ASP A 13 8.81 -0.27 7.38
C ASP A 13 7.52 -0.99 7.82
N CYS A 14 6.41 -0.77 7.12
CA CYS A 14 5.14 -1.45 7.36
C CYS A 14 5.24 -2.95 7.00
N ILE A 15 5.99 -3.27 5.94
CA ILE A 15 6.22 -4.65 5.48
C ILE A 15 6.98 -5.45 6.53
N ILE A 16 8.03 -4.86 7.12
CA ILE A 16 8.80 -5.49 8.20
C ILE A 16 7.93 -5.68 9.45
N GLN A 17 7.10 -4.69 9.79
CA GLN A 17 6.16 -4.80 10.89
C GLN A 17 5.12 -5.91 10.68
N ALA A 18 4.53 -6.00 9.47
CA ALA A 18 3.57 -7.03 9.11
C ALA A 18 4.19 -8.43 9.17
N ALA A 19 5.39 -8.61 8.61
CA ALA A 19 6.14 -9.86 8.68
C ALA A 19 6.45 -10.27 10.14
N GLY A 20 6.77 -9.29 11.00
CA GLY A 20 6.96 -9.50 12.43
C GLY A 20 5.71 -10.01 13.13
N VAL A 21 4.55 -9.39 12.91
CA VAL A 21 3.27 -9.80 13.51
C VAL A 21 2.84 -11.17 13.00
N LEU A 22 2.94 -11.43 11.70
CA LEU A 22 2.60 -12.73 11.10
C LEU A 22 3.47 -13.85 11.66
N SER A 23 4.77 -13.60 11.84
CA SER A 23 5.68 -14.56 12.48
C SER A 23 5.30 -14.84 13.94
N GLN A 24 4.88 -13.83 14.70
CA GLN A 24 4.42 -14.03 16.08
C GLN A 24 3.15 -14.90 16.16
N ILE A 25 2.20 -14.69 15.26
CA ILE A 25 0.96 -15.49 15.18
C ILE A 25 1.31 -16.95 14.83
N GLU A 26 2.17 -17.17 13.84
CA GLU A 26 2.56 -18.51 13.40
C GLU A 26 3.31 -19.27 14.49
N ARG A 27 4.19 -18.59 15.22
CA ARG A 27 4.86 -19.15 16.41
C ARG A 27 3.84 -19.55 17.49
N GLY A 28 2.81 -18.74 17.70
CA GLY A 28 1.71 -19.04 18.61
C GLY A 28 0.92 -20.30 18.20
N ASN A 29 0.65 -20.45 16.90
CA ASN A 29 -0.05 -21.62 16.35
C ASN A 29 0.78 -22.91 16.44
N LYS A 30 2.05 -22.88 16.03
CA LYS A 30 2.94 -24.05 16.11
C LYS A 30 3.20 -24.51 17.54
N LYS A 31 3.32 -23.57 18.49
CA LYS A 31 3.42 -23.90 19.93
C LYS A 31 2.18 -24.63 20.45
N LYS A 32 0.98 -24.24 20.01
CA LYS A 32 -0.28 -24.95 20.35
C LYS A 32 -0.33 -26.36 19.76
N GLN A 33 0.32 -26.58 18.61
CA GLN A 33 0.41 -27.89 17.95
C GLN A 33 1.57 -28.75 18.49
N GLY A 34 2.37 -28.25 19.44
CA GLY A 34 3.52 -28.96 20.02
C GLY A 34 4.73 -29.06 19.09
N ILE A 35 4.74 -28.34 17.97
CA ILE A 35 5.82 -28.36 16.97
C ILE A 35 6.86 -27.31 17.36
N GLN A 36 8.12 -27.70 17.50
CA GLN A 36 9.22 -26.74 17.66
C GLN A 36 9.51 -26.06 16.32
N TRP A 37 9.58 -24.73 16.35
CA TRP A 37 9.89 -23.92 15.18
C TRP A 37 11.30 -23.33 15.33
N PRO A 38 12.30 -23.82 14.56
CA PRO A 38 13.66 -23.30 14.61
C PRO A 38 13.74 -21.89 14.02
N LYS A 39 14.73 -21.10 14.47
CA LYS A 39 14.94 -19.71 14.02
C LYS A 39 15.16 -19.59 12.51
N GLU A 40 15.81 -20.58 11.90
CA GLU A 40 16.08 -20.61 10.45
C GLU A 40 14.78 -20.67 9.64
N GLU A 41 13.79 -21.46 10.10
CA GLU A 41 12.47 -21.49 9.46
C GLU A 41 11.66 -20.20 9.72
N GLU A 42 11.85 -19.54 10.86
CA GLU A 42 11.22 -18.26 11.17
C GLU A 42 11.76 -17.14 10.25
N GLU A 43 13.07 -17.09 10.05
CA GLU A 43 13.72 -16.14 9.13
C GLU A 43 13.33 -16.40 7.68
N ALA A 44 13.29 -17.67 7.26
CA ALA A 44 12.82 -18.04 5.92
C ALA A 44 11.35 -17.64 5.70
N PHE A 45 10.49 -17.75 6.71
CA PHE A 45 9.10 -17.30 6.63
C PHE A 45 9.01 -15.78 6.50
N LYS A 46 9.74 -15.02 7.33
CA LYS A 46 9.77 -13.55 7.23
C LYS A 46 10.29 -13.09 5.88
N ALA A 47 11.37 -13.69 5.37
CA ALA A 47 11.93 -13.35 4.06
C ALA A 47 10.91 -13.54 2.93
N LYS A 48 10.17 -14.66 2.92
CA LYS A 48 9.11 -14.90 1.94
C LYS A 48 7.99 -13.87 2.00
N VAL A 49 7.59 -13.47 3.22
CA VAL A 49 6.56 -12.44 3.40
C VAL A 49 7.07 -11.10 2.88
N VAL A 50 8.28 -10.69 3.24
CA VAL A 50 8.89 -9.44 2.76
C VAL A 50 8.98 -9.42 1.23
N GLU A 51 9.48 -10.48 0.62
CA GLU A 51 9.61 -10.57 -0.85
C GLU A 51 8.24 -10.50 -1.56
N ALA A 52 7.22 -11.16 -1.01
CA ALA A 52 5.86 -11.07 -1.52
C ALA A 52 5.35 -9.63 -1.47
N TYR A 53 5.50 -8.96 -0.32
CA TYR A 53 5.07 -7.57 -0.17
C TYR A 53 5.90 -6.57 -0.98
N GLU A 54 7.21 -6.79 -1.19
CA GLU A 54 8.02 -5.95 -2.07
C GLU A 54 7.53 -6.01 -3.52
N LYS A 55 7.15 -7.20 -3.97
CA LYS A 55 6.58 -7.40 -5.30
C LYS A 55 5.23 -6.71 -5.45
N GLU A 56 4.38 -6.81 -4.42
CA GLU A 56 3.04 -6.20 -4.43
C GLU A 56 3.06 -4.69 -4.15
N GLY A 57 4.10 -4.20 -3.48
CA GLY A 57 4.29 -2.78 -3.13
C GLY A 57 4.88 -1.91 -4.24
N SER A 58 5.20 -2.50 -5.39
CA SER A 58 5.67 -1.77 -6.56
C SER A 58 4.56 -0.95 -7.21
N SER A 59 4.88 0.29 -7.62
CA SER A 59 3.98 1.16 -8.41
C SER A 59 3.43 0.45 -9.66
N TYR A 60 4.24 -0.37 -10.34
CA TYR A 60 3.78 -1.16 -11.48
C TYR A 60 2.73 -2.23 -11.12
N TYR A 61 2.82 -2.81 -9.92
CA TYR A 61 1.86 -3.81 -9.46
C TYR A 61 0.49 -3.17 -9.19
N SER A 62 0.50 -1.95 -8.64
CA SER A 62 -0.69 -1.13 -8.39
C SER A 62 -1.37 -0.70 -9.69
N THR A 63 -0.61 -0.11 -10.63
CA THR A 63 -1.17 0.40 -11.89
C THR A 63 -1.73 -0.73 -12.77
N ALA A 64 -1.09 -1.91 -12.78
CA ALA A 64 -1.61 -3.07 -13.51
C ALA A 64 -3.00 -3.54 -13.01
N ARG A 65 -3.41 -3.13 -11.80
CA ARG A 65 -4.70 -3.45 -11.17
C ARG A 65 -5.69 -2.30 -11.16
N LEU A 66 -5.33 -1.15 -11.77
CA LEU A 66 -6.12 0.08 -11.76
C LEU A 66 -6.46 0.57 -10.34
N TRP A 67 -5.58 0.32 -9.37
CA TRP A 67 -5.69 0.97 -8.07
C TRP A 67 -5.35 2.47 -8.15
N ASP A 68 -4.64 2.83 -9.21
CA ASP A 68 -4.32 4.18 -9.62
C ASP A 68 -4.63 4.38 -11.10
N ASP A 69 -4.79 5.64 -11.49
CA ASP A 69 -5.04 6.08 -12.87
C ASP A 69 -3.74 6.20 -13.69
N GLY A 70 -2.59 5.81 -13.12
CA GLY A 70 -1.30 5.78 -13.80
C GLY A 70 -0.11 6.21 -12.94
N ILE A 71 1.08 5.85 -13.45
CA ILE A 71 2.37 6.33 -12.94
C ILE A 71 2.75 7.61 -13.67
N ILE A 72 3.15 8.63 -12.92
CA ILE A 72 3.54 9.94 -13.47
C ILE A 72 4.97 10.31 -13.07
N ASP A 73 5.65 11.08 -13.94
CA ASP A 73 6.91 11.72 -13.57
C ASP A 73 6.66 12.75 -12.45
N PRO A 74 7.40 12.71 -11.32
CA PRO A 74 7.30 13.70 -10.26
C PRO A 74 7.36 15.15 -10.78
N ALA A 75 8.15 15.44 -11.82
CA ALA A 75 8.28 16.76 -12.42
C ALA A 75 6.97 17.25 -13.08
N ASP A 76 6.16 16.33 -13.61
CA ASP A 76 4.91 16.63 -14.30
C ASP A 76 3.71 16.80 -13.37
N THR A 77 3.86 16.52 -12.07
CA THR A 77 2.79 16.59 -11.06
C THR A 77 1.96 17.87 -11.14
N ARG A 78 2.61 19.03 -11.25
CA ARG A 78 1.91 20.33 -11.35
C ARG A 78 1.04 20.44 -12.59
N LYS A 79 1.56 20.03 -13.74
CA LYS A 79 0.86 20.09 -15.03
C LYS A 79 -0.37 19.20 -15.01
N ILE A 80 -0.20 17.99 -14.51
CA ILE A 80 -1.27 16.98 -14.46
C ILE A 80 -2.38 17.42 -13.51
N ILE A 81 -2.05 17.88 -12.29
CA ILE A 81 -3.05 18.41 -11.35
C ILE A 81 -3.80 19.61 -11.96
N GLY A 82 -3.09 20.52 -12.65
CA GLY A 82 -3.73 21.65 -13.32
C GLY A 82 -4.76 21.23 -14.36
N LEU A 83 -4.44 20.21 -15.18
CA LEU A 83 -5.36 19.63 -16.14
C LEU A 83 -6.56 18.96 -15.46
N CYS A 84 -6.34 18.22 -14.37
CA CYS A 84 -7.42 17.58 -13.62
C CYS A 84 -8.41 18.60 -13.05
N ILE A 85 -7.91 19.68 -12.44
CA ILE A 85 -8.75 20.74 -11.88
C ILE A 85 -9.53 21.45 -12.99
N SER A 86 -8.89 21.74 -14.12
CA SER A 86 -9.59 22.32 -15.28
C SER A 86 -10.71 21.41 -15.79
N ALA A 87 -10.45 20.10 -15.88
CA ALA A 87 -11.42 19.13 -16.34
C ALA A 87 -12.62 19.00 -15.38
N THR A 88 -12.41 19.03 -14.07
CA THR A 88 -13.51 18.92 -13.09
C THR A 88 -14.36 20.19 -13.02
N THR A 89 -13.72 21.36 -13.04
CA THR A 89 -14.42 22.66 -12.92
C THR A 89 -15.20 23.06 -14.18
N THR A 90 -14.83 22.52 -15.34
CA THR A 90 -15.52 22.81 -16.60
C THR A 90 -16.90 22.14 -16.68
N ASN A 91 -17.04 20.96 -16.07
CA ASN A 91 -18.25 20.14 -16.20
C ASN A 91 -19.07 20.06 -14.90
N HIS A 92 -18.58 20.60 -13.79
CA HIS A 92 -19.26 20.49 -12.50
C HIS A 92 -18.98 21.69 -11.59
N ALA A 93 -20.04 22.28 -11.03
CA ALA A 93 -19.91 23.29 -9.98
C ALA A 93 -19.61 22.62 -8.63
N PRO A 94 -18.93 23.31 -7.70
CA PRO A 94 -18.75 22.80 -6.34
C PRO A 94 -20.09 22.61 -5.64
N GLU A 95 -20.26 21.49 -4.93
CA GLU A 95 -21.45 21.21 -4.13
C GLU A 95 -21.22 21.53 -2.64
N ASP A 96 -22.30 21.87 -1.94
CA ASP A 96 -22.27 22.04 -0.50
C ASP A 96 -22.00 20.69 0.21
N THR A 97 -20.96 20.64 1.02
CA THR A 97 -20.57 19.41 1.74
C THR A 97 -21.39 19.23 3.01
N LYS A 98 -21.97 18.04 3.20
CA LYS A 98 -22.64 17.63 4.45
C LYS A 98 -21.83 16.53 5.12
N TYR A 99 -21.38 16.77 6.35
CA TYR A 99 -20.62 15.79 7.12
C TYR A 99 -21.53 14.87 7.94
N GLY A 100 -21.03 13.67 8.23
CA GLY A 100 -21.65 12.75 9.19
C GLY A 100 -21.39 13.16 10.64
N VAL A 101 -21.78 12.31 11.60
CA VAL A 101 -21.53 12.54 13.02
C VAL A 101 -20.05 12.31 13.34
N PHE A 102 -19.39 13.32 13.87
CA PHE A 102 -18.03 13.18 14.41
C PHE A 102 -18.09 12.52 15.79
N ARG A 103 -17.35 11.42 15.99
CA ARG A 103 -17.12 10.83 17.31
C ARG A 103 -16.00 11.61 18.00
N MET A 104 -16.35 12.30 19.09
CA MET A 104 -15.44 13.05 19.97
C MET A 104 -15.02 12.20 21.17
#